data_AF-A0A448WJP3-F1
#
_entry.id   AF-A0A448WJP3-F1
#
_cell.length_a   1.000
_cell.length_b   1.000
_cell.length_c   1.000
_cell.angle_alpha   90.00
_cell.angle_beta   90.00
_cell.angle_gamma   90.00
#
_symmetry.space_group_name_H-M   'P 1'
#
loop_
_entity.id
_entity.type
_entity.pdbx_description
1 polymer ?
#
loop_
_entity_poly.entity_id
_entity_poly.type
_entity_poly.pdbx_seq_one_letter_code
_entity_poly.pdbx_strand_id
1 'polypeptide(L)'
;MSRSKQLLNTIDKNFGTLAFCRRWLDRLGETKYLMALRNLCDVGIVEAYPPLCDIKGCYTAQFEHTVLLRPTCKEVVSRGTDY
;
A
#
# COMPACT_ATOMS: atom_id res chain seq x y z
N MET A 1 -17.31 16.93 -3.03
CA MET A 1 -16.86 16.05 -4.14
C MET A 1 -15.62 16.57 -4.88
N SER A 2 -15.37 17.88 -5.04
CA SER A 2 -14.20 18.34 -5.82
C SER A 2 -12.85 17.86 -5.26
N ARG A 3 -12.69 17.86 -3.93
CA ARG A 3 -11.44 17.42 -3.29
C ARG A 3 -11.19 15.92 -3.38
N SER A 4 -12.23 15.08 -3.24
CA SER A 4 -12.11 13.63 -3.43
C SER A 4 -11.71 13.28 -4.86
N LYS A 5 -12.30 13.96 -5.86
CA LYS A 5 -11.93 13.79 -7.26
C LYS A 5 -10.49 14.22 -7.54
N GLN A 6 -10.06 15.36 -6.99
CA GLN A 6 -8.68 15.81 -7.13
C GLN A 6 -7.69 14.82 -6.50
N LEU A 7 -8.00 14.33 -5.29
CA LEU A 7 -7.15 13.35 -4.61
C LEU A 7 -7.10 12.03 -5.38
N LEU A 8 -8.22 11.55 -5.91
CA LEU A 8 -8.26 10.35 -6.75
C LEU A 8 -7.38 10.52 -8.00
N ASN A 9 -7.48 11.66 -8.69
CA ASN A 9 -6.60 11.95 -9.82
C ASN A 9 -5.10 11.93 -9.43
N THR A 10 -4.75 12.45 -8.24
CA THR A 10 -3.39 12.37 -7.71
C THR A 10 -2.99 10.91 -7.47
N ILE A 11 -3.86 10.10 -6.88
CA ILE A 11 -3.62 8.67 -6.62
C ILE A 11 -3.41 7.92 -7.93
N ASP A 12 -4.33 8.07 -8.89
CA ASP A 12 -4.26 7.39 -10.19
C ASP A 12 -2.98 7.76 -10.96
N LYS A 13 -2.60 9.04 -10.95
CA LYS A 13 -1.41 9.52 -11.65
C LYS A 13 -0.09 9.00 -11.04
N ASN A 14 -0.03 8.83 -9.72
CA ASN A 14 1.23 8.54 -9.02
C ASN A 14 1.37 7.09 -8.59
N PHE A 15 0.26 6.38 -8.33
CA PHE A 15 0.26 5.03 -7.78
C PHE A 15 -0.53 4.05 -8.64
N GLY A 16 -1.60 4.50 -9.32
CA GLY A 16 -2.51 3.62 -10.04
C GLY A 16 -3.09 2.57 -9.08
N THR A 17 -2.77 1.31 -9.31
CA THR A 17 -3.20 0.18 -8.46
C THR A 17 -2.17 -0.24 -7.40
N LEU A 18 -1.01 0.41 -7.33
CA LEU A 18 -0.01 0.12 -6.31
C LEU A 18 -0.42 0.73 -4.96
N ALA A 19 -0.04 0.06 -3.87
CA ALA A 19 -0.26 0.56 -2.53
C ALA A 19 0.48 1.89 -2.30
N PHE A 20 -0.09 2.76 -1.46
CA PHE A 20 0.52 4.03 -1.05
C PHE A 20 0.29 4.28 0.44
N CYS A 21 0.95 5.32 0.98
CA CYS A 21 0.72 5.76 2.35
C CYS A 21 0.55 7.29 2.43
N ARG A 22 -0.01 7.78 3.54
CA ARG A 22 -0.25 9.22 3.79
C ARG A 22 1.00 10.07 3.59
N ARG A 23 2.16 9.58 4.08
CA ARG A 23 3.46 10.27 3.93
C ARG A 23 3.84 10.54 2.47
N TRP A 24 3.41 9.68 1.55
CA TRP A 24 3.69 9.88 0.12
C TRP A 24 2.79 10.96 -0.48
N LEU A 25 1.52 11.03 -0.06
CA LEU A 25 0.64 12.15 -0.40
C LEU A 25 1.18 13.48 0.16
N ASP A 26 1.69 13.48 1.39
CA ASP A 26 2.33 14.66 1.99
C ASP A 26 3.54 15.12 1.16
N ARG A 27 4.38 14.18 0.70
CA ARG A 27 5.54 14.46 -0.17
C ARG A 27 5.14 15.02 -1.53
N LEU A 28 3.97 14.63 -2.05
CA LEU A 28 3.38 15.19 -3.27
C LEU A 28 2.76 16.58 -3.07
N GLY A 29 2.77 17.11 -1.84
CA GLY A 29 2.21 18.41 -1.50
C GLY A 29 0.70 18.41 -1.26
N GLU A 30 0.07 17.23 -1.17
CA GLU A 30 -1.34 17.16 -0.80
C GLU A 30 -1.52 17.61 0.65
N THR A 31 -2.46 18.51 0.89
CA THR A 31 -2.77 19.01 2.24
C THR A 31 -4.26 18.87 2.55
N LYS A 32 -4.62 18.75 3.84
CA LYS A 32 -6.02 18.67 4.30
C LYS A 32 -6.85 17.58 3.58
N TYR A 33 -6.22 16.49 3.13
CA TYR A 33 -6.83 15.48 2.29
C TYR A 33 -7.52 14.35 3.07
N LEU A 34 -7.40 14.29 4.41
CA LEU A 34 -7.88 13.16 5.21
C LEU A 34 -9.38 12.86 5.05
N MET A 35 -10.22 13.90 4.96
CA MET A 35 -11.66 13.71 4.71
C MET A 35 -11.95 13.24 3.27
N ALA A 36 -11.18 13.72 2.30
CA ALA A 36 -11.27 13.25 0.92
C ALA A 36 -10.84 11.77 0.82
N LEU A 37 -9.75 11.39 1.48
CA LEU A 37 -9.26 10.01 1.53
C LEU A 37 -10.29 9.09 2.22
N ARG A 38 -10.85 9.51 3.36
CA ARG A 38 -11.93 8.78 4.04
C ARG A 38 -13.12 8.58 3.11
N ASN A 39 -13.56 9.63 2.42
CA ASN A 39 -14.66 9.52 1.48
C ASN A 39 -14.37 8.51 0.36
N LEU A 40 -13.15 8.49 -0.20
CA LEU A 40 -12.76 7.49 -1.21
C LEU A 40 -12.79 6.05 -0.67
N CYS A 41 -12.49 5.86 0.62
CA CYS A 41 -12.65 4.56 1.29
C CYS A 41 -14.12 4.21 1.54
N ASP A 42 -14.92 5.14 2.04
CA ASP A 42 -16.33 4.92 2.34
C ASP A 42 -17.14 4.53 1.09
N VAL A 43 -16.75 5.03 -0.09
CA VAL A 43 -17.37 4.68 -1.38
C VAL A 43 -16.71 3.48 -2.09
N GLY A 44 -15.69 2.86 -1.49
CA GLY A 44 -15.05 1.64 -2.00
C GLY A 44 -14.09 1.82 -3.18
N ILE A 45 -13.66 3.06 -3.49
CA ILE A 45 -12.68 3.31 -4.55
C ILE A 45 -11.25 3.00 -4.07
N VAL A 46 -10.96 3.29 -2.79
CA VAL A 46 -9.66 3.03 -2.16
C VAL A 46 -9.87 2.10 -0.97
N GLU A 47 -9.09 1.04 -0.86
CA GLU A 47 -9.14 0.15 0.30
C GLU A 47 -8.16 0.60 1.40
N ALA A 48 -8.63 0.65 2.64
CA ALA A 48 -7.79 0.96 3.79
C ALA A 48 -7.15 -0.32 4.33
N TYR A 49 -5.82 -0.32 4.46
CA TYR A 49 -5.06 -1.43 5.06
C TYR A 49 -4.45 -0.99 6.40
N PRO A 50 -5.16 -1.19 7.53
CA PRO A 50 -4.64 -0.83 8.85
C PRO A 50 -3.52 -1.79 9.30
N PRO A 51 -2.75 -1.42 10.35
CA PRO A 51 -1.80 -2.35 10.96
C PRO A 51 -2.48 -3.65 11.42
N LEU A 52 -1.85 -4.79 11.13
CA LEU A 52 -2.27 -6.11 11.60
C LEU A 52 -1.45 -6.46 12.85
N CYS A 53 -2.12 -6.58 13.98
CA CYS A 53 -1.49 -6.78 15.28
C CYS A 53 -1.99 -8.07 15.93
N ASP A 54 -1.06 -8.83 16.54
CA ASP A 54 -1.39 -9.95 17.42
C ASP A 54 -1.90 -9.45 18.80
N ILE A 55 -2.28 -10.36 19.68
CA ILE A 55 -2.73 -10.07 21.04
C ILE A 55 -1.64 -9.35 21.82
N LYS A 56 -2.06 -8.45 22.72
CA LYS A 56 -1.16 -7.65 23.53
C LYS A 56 -0.21 -8.54 24.34
N GLY A 57 1.09 -8.33 24.19
CA GLY A 57 2.14 -9.08 24.88
C GLY A 57 2.77 -10.20 24.05
N CYS A 58 2.22 -10.53 22.87
CA CYS A 58 2.85 -11.46 21.94
C CYS A 58 3.99 -10.81 21.14
N TYR A 59 4.82 -11.67 20.55
CA TYR A 59 5.95 -11.32 19.71
C TYR A 59 5.79 -11.95 18.33
N THR A 60 5.97 -11.18 17.27
CA THR A 60 5.87 -11.65 15.87
C THR A 60 7.20 -11.49 15.14
N ALA A 61 7.47 -12.40 14.20
CA ALA A 61 8.63 -12.37 13.31
C ALA A 61 8.17 -12.74 11.88
N GLN A 62 8.85 -12.22 10.86
CA GLN A 62 8.48 -12.42 9.46
C GLN A 62 9.75 -12.59 8.59
N PHE A 63 9.70 -13.51 7.63
CA PHE A 63 10.60 -13.61 6.48
C PHE A 63 9.77 -13.68 5.21
N GLU A 64 10.26 -13.12 4.10
CA GLU A 64 9.53 -13.08 2.83
C GLU A 64 10.49 -13.20 1.64
N HIS A 65 10.12 -14.02 0.65
CA HIS A 65 10.76 -14.05 -0.66
C HIS A 65 9.72 -14.02 -1.77
N THR A 66 10.08 -13.38 -2.88
CA THR A 66 9.34 -13.47 -4.13
C THR A 66 9.86 -14.66 -4.92
N VAL A 67 8.96 -15.51 -5.40
CA VAL A 67 9.30 -16.72 -6.18
C VAL A 67 8.64 -16.64 -7.55
N LEU A 68 9.42 -16.88 -8.60
CA LEU A 68 8.95 -17.02 -9.96
C LEU A 68 8.78 -18.51 -10.30
N LEU A 69 7.54 -18.90 -10.63
CA LEU A 69 7.25 -20.21 -11.19
C LEU A 69 7.41 -20.14 -12.70
N ARG A 70 8.64 -20.41 -13.17
CA ARG A 70 8.99 -20.36 -14.58
C ARG A 70 8.67 -21.70 -15.25
N PRO A 71 8.52 -21.74 -16.58
CA PRO A 71 8.24 -22.99 -17.29
C PRO A 71 9.25 -24.11 -17.00
N THR A 72 10.51 -23.77 -16.73
CA THR A 72 11.62 -24.72 -16.57
C THR A 72 12.09 -24.91 -15.14
N CYS A 73 11.70 -24.02 -14.21
CA CYS A 73 12.17 -24.07 -12.83
C CYS A 73 11.33 -23.21 -11.89
N LYS A 74 11.47 -23.48 -10.59
CA LYS A 74 11.07 -22.58 -9.53
C LYS A 74 12.28 -21.74 -9.13
N GLU A 75 12.17 -20.42 -9.23
CA GLU A 75 13.27 -19.49 -8.99
C GLU A 75 12.93 -18.57 -7.81
N VAL A 76 13.76 -18.56 -6.77
CA VAL A 76 13.62 -17.61 -5.65
C VAL A 76 14.35 -16.33 -6.04
N VAL A 77 13.66 -15.42 -6.73
CA VAL A 77 14.29 -14.26 -7.38
C VAL A 77 14.86 -13.25 -6.38
N SER A 78 14.35 -13.22 -5.14
CA SER A 78 14.87 -12.33 -4.09
C SER A 78 15.88 -12.99 -3.14
N ARG A 79 16.45 -14.16 -3.47
CA ARG A 79 17.47 -14.84 -2.64
C ARG A 79 18.77 -14.03 -2.57
N GLY A 80 19.26 -13.76 -1.36
CA GLY A 80 20.56 -13.16 -1.08
C GLY A 80 21.51 -14.10 -0.35
N THR A 81 22.68 -13.59 0.08
CA THR A 81 23.61 -14.32 0.97
C THR A 81 23.23 -14.20 2.45
N ASP A 82 22.29 -13.31 2.76
CA ASP A 82 21.82 -12.99 4.10
C ASP A 82 20.64 -13.87 4.52
N TYR A 83 19.60 -14.01 3.69
CA TYR A 83 18.45 -14.88 3.97
C TYR A 83 17.60 -15.21 2.75
#